data_AF-A0A820LYY3-F1
#
_entry.id   AF-A0A820LYY3-F1
#
_cell.length_a   1.000
_cell.length_b   1.000
_cell.length_c   1.000
_cell.angle_alpha   90.00
_cell.angle_beta   90.00
_cell.angle_gamma   90.00
#
_symmetry.space_group_name_H-M   'P 1'
#
loop_
_entity.id
_entity.type
_entity.pdbx_description
1 polymer ?
#
loop_
_entity_poly.entity_id
_entity_poly.type
_entity_poly.pdbx_seq_one_letter_code
_entity_poly.pdbx_strand_id
1 'polypeptide(L)'
;MPKFVQVEHSKCLFLSNDFSITSNQKPSKYLELAFNRYSKYISSLTGLSIKVHQNLPPSKNTLTIDCSSSNSDEDNYPTLGEDESYILNITETGSYLSGPTLTGVIRGLSTFVQLIEKDTSSHKNYIPC
;
A
#
# COMPACT_ATOMS: atom_id res chain seq x y z
N MET A 1 -1.42 -12.39 11.39
CA MET A 1 -2.03 -11.07 11.65
C MET A 1 -0.94 -10.06 11.99
N PRO A 2 -1.12 -8.75 11.71
CA PRO A 2 -0.20 -7.70 12.14
C PRO A 2 -0.01 -7.70 13.67
N LYS A 3 1.16 -7.24 14.15
CA LYS A 3 1.50 -7.24 15.58
C LYS A 3 0.62 -6.28 16.40
N PHE A 4 0.25 -5.14 15.82
CA PHE A 4 -0.59 -4.13 16.45
C PHE A 4 -1.57 -3.60 15.41
N VAL A 5 -2.84 -3.46 15.79
CA VAL A 5 -3.93 -2.97 14.93
C VAL A 5 -4.81 -2.05 15.78
N GLN A 6 -5.06 -0.85 15.30
CA GLN A 6 -6.00 0.11 15.87
C GLN A 6 -6.95 0.56 14.76
N VAL A 7 -8.26 0.47 15.00
CA VAL A 7 -9.30 0.79 14.01
C VAL A 7 -10.36 1.69 14.66
N GLU A 8 -10.66 2.80 14.01
CA GLU A 8 -11.75 3.73 14.31
C GLU A 8 -12.94 3.48 13.36
N HIS A 9 -13.81 2.53 13.70
CA HIS A 9 -14.95 2.07 12.87
C HIS A 9 -15.90 3.17 12.33
N SER A 10 -15.88 4.39 12.86
CA SER A 10 -16.63 5.54 12.33
C SER A 10 -16.02 6.19 11.10
N LYS A 11 -14.79 5.82 10.72
CA LYS A 11 -14.02 6.43 9.64
C LYS A 11 -13.60 5.38 8.62
N CYS A 12 -13.58 5.77 7.35
CA CYS A 12 -13.13 4.91 6.28
C CYS A 12 -12.57 5.70 5.09
N LEU A 13 -11.63 5.08 4.38
CA LEU A 13 -11.13 5.55 3.10
C LEU A 13 -11.98 4.90 2.00
N PHE A 14 -12.78 5.69 1.28
CA PHE A 14 -13.50 5.20 0.10
C PHE A 14 -12.57 5.18 -1.11
N LEU A 15 -12.48 4.03 -1.78
CA LEU A 15 -11.67 3.87 -2.98
C LEU A 15 -12.49 4.28 -4.21
N SER A 16 -12.07 5.37 -4.87
CA SER A 16 -12.65 5.83 -6.14
C SER A 16 -11.72 5.62 -7.36
N ASN A 17 -12.22 5.91 -8.56
CA ASN A 17 -11.51 5.70 -9.84
C ASN A 17 -10.20 6.50 -9.99
N ASP A 18 -9.96 7.49 -9.14
CA ASP A 18 -8.71 8.25 -9.06
C ASP A 18 -7.72 7.64 -8.07
N PHE A 19 -8.02 6.48 -7.46
CA PHE A 19 -7.12 5.82 -6.53
C PHE A 19 -5.80 5.49 -7.20
N SER A 20 -4.71 5.83 -6.53
CA SER A 20 -3.37 5.61 -7.05
C SER A 20 -2.41 5.10 -6.01
N ILE A 21 -1.35 4.46 -6.48
CA ILE A 21 -0.20 4.04 -5.67
C ILE A 21 0.97 4.92 -6.07
N THR A 22 1.69 5.45 -5.09
CA THR A 22 2.93 6.18 -5.36
C THR A 22 4.04 5.87 -4.37
N SER A 23 5.26 6.24 -4.73
CA SER A 23 6.43 6.20 -3.87
C SER A 23 6.98 7.60 -3.66
N ASN A 24 7.39 7.91 -2.43
CA ASN A 24 8.05 9.18 -2.06
C ASN A 24 9.42 9.38 -2.70
N GLN A 25 10.00 8.30 -3.24
CA GLN A 25 11.31 8.28 -3.87
C GLN A 25 11.26 7.45 -5.16
N LYS A 26 12.28 7.58 -6.00
CA LYS A 26 12.41 6.73 -7.19
C LYS A 26 12.47 5.26 -6.73
N PRO A 27 11.52 4.40 -7.15
CA PRO A 27 11.50 3.01 -6.71
C PRO A 27 12.62 2.20 -7.39
N SER A 28 13.16 1.21 -6.68
CA SER A 28 13.99 0.16 -7.28
C SER A 28 13.15 -0.72 -8.21
N LYS A 29 13.80 -1.48 -9.10
CA LYS A 29 13.12 -2.42 -10.00
C LYS A 29 12.19 -3.38 -9.25
N TYR A 30 12.61 -3.89 -8.11
CA TYR A 30 11.83 -4.84 -7.32
C TYR A 30 10.61 -4.19 -6.64
N LEU A 31 10.75 -2.94 -6.20
CA LEU A 31 9.64 -2.17 -5.66
C LEU A 31 8.60 -1.84 -6.75
N GLU A 32 9.04 -1.51 -7.96
CA GLU A 32 8.14 -1.33 -9.12
C GLU A 32 7.37 -2.62 -9.45
N LEU A 33 8.02 -3.77 -9.42
CA LEU A 33 7.35 -5.07 -9.62
C LEU A 33 6.31 -5.34 -8.54
N ALA A 34 6.61 -5.00 -7.28
CA ALA A 34 5.64 -5.11 -6.20
C ALA A 34 4.43 -4.18 -6.44
N PHE A 35 4.66 -2.93 -6.82
CA PHE A 35 3.57 -1.99 -7.13
C PHE A 35 2.67 -2.50 -8.26
N ASN A 36 3.27 -3.00 -9.34
CA ASN A 36 2.54 -3.55 -10.48
C ASN A 36 1.74 -4.81 -10.13
N ARG A 37 2.23 -5.63 -9.19
CA ARG A 37 1.50 -6.80 -8.71
C ARG A 37 0.32 -6.39 -7.83
N TYR A 38 0.55 -5.50 -6.87
CA TYR A 38 -0.49 -5.10 -5.92
C TYR A 38 -1.54 -4.17 -6.52
N SER A 39 -1.18 -3.34 -7.51
CA SER A 39 -2.16 -2.59 -8.29
C SER A 39 -3.15 -3.51 -8.99
N LYS A 40 -2.67 -4.64 -9.56
CA LYS A 40 -3.53 -5.66 -10.17
C LYS A 40 -4.43 -6.35 -9.15
N TYR A 41 -3.94 -6.66 -7.94
CA TYR A 41 -4.79 -7.23 -6.89
C TYR A 41 -5.89 -6.26 -6.47
N ILE A 42 -5.55 -4.98 -6.25
CA ILE A 42 -6.55 -3.95 -5.91
C ILE A 42 -7.56 -3.80 -7.05
N SER A 43 -7.10 -3.71 -8.30
CA SER A 43 -7.99 -3.67 -9.47
C SER A 43 -8.93 -4.88 -9.53
N SER A 44 -8.41 -6.08 -9.26
CA SER A 44 -9.22 -7.30 -9.28
C SER A 44 -10.29 -7.34 -8.18
N LEU A 45 -10.00 -6.80 -7.00
CA LEU A 45 -10.95 -6.77 -5.88
C LEU A 45 -11.99 -5.67 -6.02
N THR A 46 -11.58 -4.52 -6.55
CA THR A 46 -12.39 -3.30 -6.53
C THR A 46 -13.07 -2.98 -7.86
N GLY A 47 -12.55 -3.52 -8.97
CA GLY A 47 -12.94 -3.14 -10.34
C GLY A 47 -12.35 -1.81 -10.81
N LEU A 48 -11.50 -1.15 -10.00
CA LEU A 48 -10.91 0.15 -10.31
C LEU A 48 -9.65 0.01 -11.17
N SER A 49 -9.39 0.97 -12.05
CA SER A 49 -8.11 1.05 -12.79
C SER A 49 -7.07 1.78 -11.93
N ILE A 50 -6.12 1.05 -11.35
CA ILE A 50 -5.15 1.62 -10.42
C ILE A 50 -3.94 2.17 -11.18
N LYS A 51 -3.68 3.46 -11.00
CA LYS A 51 -2.49 4.12 -11.53
C LYS A 51 -1.33 3.97 -10.56
N VAL A 52 -0.15 3.65 -11.09
CA VAL A 52 1.10 3.66 -10.34
C VAL A 52 1.92 4.86 -10.79
N HIS A 53 2.20 5.76 -9.85
CA HIS A 53 2.98 6.98 -10.08
C HIS A 53 4.32 6.91 -9.35
N GLN A 54 5.36 7.50 -9.92
CA GLN A 54 6.67 7.56 -9.28
C GLN A 54 6.95 8.97 -8.80
N ASN A 55 7.47 9.11 -7.57
CA ASN A 55 7.94 10.38 -7.04
C ASN A 55 6.86 11.48 -7.05
N LEU A 56 5.61 11.12 -6.69
CA LEU A 56 4.53 12.09 -6.49
C LEU A 56 4.37 12.39 -5.00
N PRO A 57 4.05 13.64 -4.63
CA PRO A 57 3.73 13.97 -3.26
C PRO A 57 2.46 13.24 -2.81
N PRO A 58 2.31 12.95 -1.50
CA PRO A 58 1.08 12.42 -0.95
C PRO A 58 -0.12 13.28 -1.35
N SER A 59 -1.20 12.64 -1.80
CA SER A 59 -2.43 13.30 -2.22
C SER A 59 -3.65 12.53 -1.74
N LYS A 60 -4.84 13.10 -1.95
CA LYS A 60 -6.09 12.42 -1.61
C LYS A 60 -6.24 11.13 -2.41
N ASN A 61 -6.86 10.14 -1.79
CA ASN A 61 -7.14 8.82 -2.35
C ASN A 61 -5.89 8.13 -2.92
N THR A 62 -4.74 8.31 -2.25
CA THR A 62 -3.46 7.72 -2.68
C THR A 62 -2.91 6.81 -1.58
N LEU A 63 -2.33 5.68 -1.99
CA LEU A 63 -1.42 4.90 -1.17
C LEU A 63 0.02 5.35 -1.45
N THR A 64 0.56 6.13 -0.54
CA THR A 64 1.95 6.58 -0.59
C THR A 64 2.84 5.57 0.12
N ILE A 65 3.92 5.16 -0.53
CA ILE A 65 4.83 4.13 -0.04
C ILE A 65 6.22 4.74 0.18
N ASP A 66 6.81 4.41 1.31
CA ASP A 66 8.15 4.83 1.68
C ASP A 66 8.99 3.63 2.11
N CYS A 67 10.04 3.34 1.34
CA CYS A 67 10.91 2.20 1.56
C CYS A 67 12.31 2.69 1.86
N SER A 68 12.75 2.64 3.12
CA SER A 68 14.02 3.28 3.53
C SER A 68 15.27 2.58 2.97
N SER A 69 15.17 1.33 2.51
CA SER A 69 16.28 0.60 1.92
C SER A 69 16.83 1.32 0.69
N SER A 70 18.14 1.51 0.66
CA SER A 70 18.91 2.00 -0.49
C SER A 70 18.46 1.30 -1.79
N ASN A 71 18.25 2.09 -2.84
CA ASN A 71 17.90 1.66 -4.20
C ASN A 71 19.01 0.85 -4.90
N SER A 72 19.85 0.12 -4.17
CA SER A 72 20.84 -0.77 -4.78
C SER A 72 20.09 -1.89 -5.47
N ASP A 73 20.10 -1.87 -6.80
CA ASP A 73 19.62 -2.92 -7.70
C ASP A 73 20.45 -4.23 -7.59
N GLU A 74 21.27 -4.36 -6.55
CA GLU A 74 22.02 -5.59 -6.27
C GLU A 74 21.07 -6.63 -5.67
N ASP A 75 21.09 -7.81 -6.27
CA ASP A 75 20.25 -8.98 -5.96
C ASP A 75 20.33 -9.40 -4.49
N ASN A 76 19.55 -8.74 -3.63
CA ASN A 76 19.35 -9.18 -2.26
C ASN A 76 18.03 -9.92 -2.15
N TYR A 77 18.11 -11.23 -2.40
CA TYR A 77 17.13 -12.15 -1.85
C TYR A 77 16.94 -11.87 -0.35
N PRO A 78 15.71 -11.96 0.18
CA PRO A 78 15.47 -11.79 1.61
C PRO A 78 16.40 -12.70 2.43
N THR A 79 16.99 -12.16 3.49
CA THR A 79 17.89 -12.89 4.38
C THR A 79 17.23 -13.15 5.73
N LEU A 80 17.68 -14.19 6.43
CA LEU A 80 17.22 -14.45 7.79
C LEU A 80 17.65 -13.29 8.70
N GLY A 81 16.70 -12.76 9.46
CA GLY A 81 16.92 -11.59 10.32
C GLY A 81 16.76 -10.25 9.62
N GLU A 82 16.33 -10.23 8.34
CA GLU A 82 15.91 -9.00 7.68
C GLU A 82 14.76 -8.33 8.46
N ASP A 83 14.78 -7.00 8.52
CA ASP A 83 13.72 -6.24 9.16
C ASP A 83 12.47 -6.21 8.27
N GLU A 84 11.53 -7.11 8.54
CA GLU A 84 10.23 -7.19 7.86
C GLU A 84 9.14 -6.31 8.50
N SER A 85 9.51 -5.39 9.41
CA SER A 85 8.54 -4.49 10.03
C SER A 85 7.94 -3.50 9.01
N TYR A 86 6.73 -3.04 9.29
CA TYR A 86 6.07 -2.00 8.51
C TYR A 86 5.10 -1.22 9.39
N ILE A 87 4.77 -0.01 8.96
CA ILE A 87 3.70 0.81 9.52
C ILE A 87 2.74 1.14 8.39
N LEU A 88 1.47 0.81 8.57
CA LEU A 88 0.40 1.16 7.64
C LEU A 88 -0.59 2.08 8.35
N ASN A 89 -0.64 3.33 7.91
CA ASN A 89 -1.57 4.34 8.40
C ASN A 89 -2.60 4.64 7.32
N ILE A 90 -3.88 4.56 7.68
CA ILE A 90 -4.99 4.83 6.76
C ILE A 90 -5.86 5.90 7.41
N THR A 91 -6.21 6.91 6.61
CA THR A 91 -7.10 8.01 6.99
C THR A 91 -8.22 8.10 5.98
N GLU A 92 -9.26 8.86 6.29
CA GLU A 92 -10.38 9.11 5.35
C GLU A 92 -9.94 9.72 4.01
N THR A 93 -8.76 10.34 3.98
CA THR A 93 -8.27 11.04 2.78
C THR A 93 -7.21 10.27 2.02
N GLY A 94 -6.57 9.26 2.59
CA GLY A 94 -5.47 8.55 1.95
C GLY A 94 -4.74 7.64 2.92
N SER A 95 -3.70 6.98 2.41
CA SER A 95 -2.95 5.97 3.15
C SER A 95 -1.45 6.12 2.95
N TYR A 96 -0.70 5.77 3.99
CA TYR A 96 0.74 5.83 4.02
C TYR A 96 1.30 4.52 4.56
N LEU A 97 2.17 3.89 3.78
CA LEU A 97 2.87 2.67 4.12
C LEU A 97 4.37 2.95 4.18
N SER A 98 4.99 2.71 5.33
CA SER A 98 6.44 2.76 5.45
C SER A 98 7.02 1.43 5.91
N GLY A 99 8.23 1.13 5.44
CA GLY A 99 9.00 -0.02 5.86
C GLY A 99 10.51 0.21 5.68
N PRO A 100 11.36 -0.39 6.53
CA PRO A 100 12.80 -0.25 6.42
C PRO A 100 13.37 -1.03 5.23
N THR A 101 12.69 -2.09 4.81
CA THR A 101 13.09 -2.98 3.70
C THR A 101 11.95 -3.21 2.72
N LEU A 102 12.30 -3.69 1.52
CA LEU A 102 11.32 -4.13 0.53
C LEU A 102 10.42 -5.23 1.08
N THR A 103 10.98 -6.17 1.85
CA THR A 103 10.21 -7.27 2.44
C THR A 103 9.14 -6.72 3.38
N GLY A 104 9.48 -5.78 4.26
CA GLY A 104 8.52 -5.10 5.14
C GLY A 104 7.42 -4.37 4.36
N VAL A 105 7.77 -3.62 3.32
CA VAL A 105 6.79 -2.96 2.44
C VAL A 105 5.86 -3.97 1.77
N ILE A 106 6.37 -5.12 1.29
CA ILE A 106 5.52 -6.18 0.72
C ILE A 106 4.55 -6.75 1.76
N ARG A 107 4.97 -6.94 3.02
CA ARG A 107 4.05 -7.34 4.11
C ARG A 107 2.95 -6.32 4.34
N GLY A 108 3.30 -5.03 4.31
CA GLY A 108 2.32 -3.95 4.43
C GLY A 108 1.34 -3.86 3.26
N LEU A 109 1.82 -4.01 2.02
CA LEU A 109 0.98 -4.07 0.82
C LEU A 109 -0.01 -5.24 0.87
N SER A 110 0.46 -6.40 1.34
CA SER A 110 -0.41 -7.56 1.56
C SER A 110 -1.51 -7.25 2.58
N THR A 111 -1.16 -6.55 3.66
CA THR A 111 -2.13 -6.15 4.69
C THR A 111 -3.13 -5.14 4.14
N PHE A 112 -2.67 -4.12 3.40
CA PHE A 112 -3.54 -3.13 2.77
C PHE A 112 -4.63 -3.79 1.90
N VAL A 113 -4.25 -4.74 1.04
CA VAL A 113 -5.20 -5.47 0.19
C VAL A 113 -6.21 -6.28 1.01
N GLN A 114 -5.78 -6.87 2.13
CA GLN A 114 -6.67 -7.63 3.01
C GLN A 114 -7.69 -6.75 3.76
N LEU A 115 -7.42 -5.45 3.91
CA LEU A 115 -8.33 -4.50 4.56
C LEU A 115 -9.37 -3.91 3.61
N ILE A 116 -9.29 -4.21 2.30
CA ILE A 116 -10.29 -3.74 1.34
C ILE A 116 -11.60 -4.48 1.57
N GLU A 117 -12.62 -3.72 1.92
CA GLU A 117 -13.99 -4.19 2.10
C GLU A 117 -14.91 -3.60 1.04
N LYS A 118 -16.07 -4.22 0.88
CA LYS A 118 -17.14 -3.74 0.00
C LYS A 118 -18.40 -3.53 0.81
N ASP A 119 -18.90 -2.30 0.81
CA ASP A 119 -20.20 -2.00 1.40
C ASP A 119 -21.30 -2.62 0.53
N THR A 120 -22.07 -3.55 1.10
CA THR A 120 -23.16 -4.24 0.39
C THR A 120 -24.32 -3.30 0.03
N SER A 121 -24.47 -2.19 0.75
CA SER A 121 -25.55 -1.23 0.52
C SER A 121 -25.19 -0.25 -0.59
N SER A 122 -24.07 0.45 -0.44
CA SER A 122 -23.63 1.45 -1.42
C SER A 122 -22.84 0.88 -2.60
N HIS A 123 -22.45 -0.40 -2.54
CA HIS A 123 -21.59 -1.08 -3.51
C HIS A 123 -20.20 -0.45 -3.67
N LYS A 124 -19.80 0.44 -2.76
CA LYS A 124 -18.50 1.11 -2.76
C LYS A 124 -17.46 0.24 -2.07
N ASN A 125 -16.24 0.28 -2.59
CA ASN A 125 -15.09 -0.31 -1.91
C ASN A 125 -14.53 0.71 -0.91
N TYR A 126 -14.20 0.26 0.28
CA TYR A 126 -13.62 1.10 1.31
C TYR A 126 -12.58 0.35 2.13
N ILE A 127 -11.82 1.08 2.94
CA ILE A 127 -10.90 0.54 3.93
C ILE A 127 -11.23 1.17 5.28
N PRO A 128 -11.42 0.39 6.35
CA PRO A 128 -11.62 0.94 7.69
C PRO A 128 -10.37 1.69 8.15
N CYS A 129 -10.56 2.86 8.75
CA CYS A 129 -9.49 3.72 9.27
C CYS A 129 -9.44 3.65 10.79
#